data_AF-A0A957ZH08-F1
#
_entry.id   AF-A0A957ZH08-F1
#
_cell.length_a   1.000
_cell.length_b   1.000
_cell.length_c   1.000
_cell.angle_alpha   90.00
_cell.angle_beta   90.00
_cell.angle_gamma   90.00
#
_symmetry.space_group_name_H-M   'P 1'
#
loop_
_entity.id
_entity.type
_entity.pdbx_description
1 polymer ?
#
loop_
_entity_poly.entity_id
_entity_poly.type
_entity_poly.pdbx_seq_one_letter_code
_entity_poly.pdbx_strand_id
1 'polypeptide(L)'
;MKTTGYVELVRDNANFRYIWLGEIVSLLGDWFNLIASATLIARLTGSGAAVGGLFVLRMVAPFLVSLLAGVVADRYNRKQILIWSDLLRGVVVLGFFFVREANDVWLLYVLTALQLGIGGLFFPARNAILPDLVREEEL
;
A
#
# COMPACT_ATOMS: atom_id res chain seq x y z
N MET A 1 -10.38 15.83 -30.39
CA MET A 1 -10.38 14.95 -29.20
C MET A 1 -10.64 15.83 -27.99
N LYS A 2 -11.74 15.59 -27.25
CA LYS A 2 -11.91 16.19 -25.93
C LYS A 2 -11.12 15.32 -24.96
N THR A 3 -10.04 15.85 -24.42
CA THR A 3 -9.35 15.22 -23.29
C THR A 3 -10.31 15.23 -22.10
N THR A 4 -10.81 14.06 -21.73
CA THR A 4 -11.65 13.86 -20.55
C THR A 4 -10.83 14.23 -19.32
N GLY A 5 -11.30 15.20 -18.54
CA GLY A 5 -10.58 15.62 -17.33
C GLY A 5 -10.69 14.57 -16.23
N TYR A 6 -9.72 14.54 -15.30
CA TYR A 6 -9.78 13.68 -14.10
C TYR A 6 -11.10 13.82 -13.31
N VAL A 7 -11.64 15.04 -13.23
CA VAL A 7 -12.92 15.32 -12.56
C VAL A 7 -14.09 14.63 -13.26
N GLU A 8 -14.05 14.56 -14.58
CA GLU A 8 -15.06 13.94 -15.44
C GLU A 8 -15.01 12.41 -15.28
N LEU A 9 -13.80 11.81 -15.27
CA LEU A 9 -13.58 10.39 -14.99
C LEU A 9 -14.08 9.96 -13.61
N VAL A 10 -13.78 10.72 -12.56
CA VAL A 10 -14.28 10.43 -11.19
C VAL A 10 -15.81 10.55 -11.12
N ARG A 11 -16.40 11.48 -11.88
CA ARG A 11 -17.85 11.69 -11.88
C ARG A 11 -18.58 10.59 -12.65
N ASP A 12 -18.10 10.26 -13.85
CA ASP A 12 -18.85 9.50 -14.84
C ASP A 12 -18.47 8.01 -14.87
N ASN A 13 -17.30 7.63 -14.35
CA ASN A 13 -16.85 6.24 -14.27
C ASN A 13 -16.81 5.73 -12.82
N ALA A 14 -17.83 4.95 -12.44
CA ALA A 14 -17.95 4.42 -11.09
C ALA A 14 -16.79 3.49 -10.70
N ASN A 15 -16.27 2.68 -11.63
CA ASN A 15 -15.18 1.76 -11.35
C ASN A 15 -13.87 2.51 -11.08
N PHE A 16 -13.58 3.54 -11.88
CA PHE A 16 -12.45 4.44 -11.65
C PHE A 16 -12.58 5.14 -10.30
N ARG A 17 -13.77 5.69 -9.99
CA ARG A 17 -14.04 6.35 -8.71
C ARG A 17 -13.78 5.46 -7.51
N TYR A 18 -14.17 4.18 -7.55
CA TYR A 18 -13.94 3.27 -6.42
C TYR A 18 -12.47 3.01 -6.16
N ILE A 19 -11.67 2.79 -7.21
CA ILE A 19 -10.22 2.60 -7.08
C ILE A 19 -9.56 3.89 -6.59
N TRP A 20 -9.95 5.03 -7.15
CA TRP A 20 -9.40 6.33 -6.77
C TRP A 20 -9.67 6.68 -5.30
N LEU A 21 -10.91 6.49 -4.82
CA LEU A 21 -11.24 6.70 -3.41
C LEU A 21 -10.54 5.71 -2.49
N GLY A 22 -10.47 4.43 -2.88
CA GLY A 22 -9.74 3.41 -2.13
C GLY A 22 -8.26 3.76 -1.99
N GLU A 23 -7.63 4.20 -3.07
CA GLU A 23 -6.23 4.62 -3.08
C GLU A 23 -5.98 5.81 -2.16
N ILE A 24 -6.86 6.83 -2.17
CA ILE A 24 -6.72 7.97 -1.26
C ILE A 24 -6.74 7.52 0.20
N VAL A 25 -7.70 6.67 0.57
CA VAL A 25 -7.82 6.18 1.94
C VAL A 25 -6.60 5.34 2.32
N SER A 26 -6.14 4.45 1.43
CA SER A 26 -4.96 3.60 1.65
C SER A 26 -3.68 4.43 1.80
N LEU A 27 -3.47 5.44 0.94
CA LEU A 27 -2.32 6.35 1.03
C LEU A 27 -2.31 7.15 2.33
N LEU A 28 -3.46 7.71 2.72
CA LEU A 28 -3.59 8.40 4.00
C LEU A 28 -3.25 7.45 5.16
N GLY A 29 -3.80 6.24 5.14
CA GLY A 29 -3.50 5.20 6.13
C GLY A 29 -2.01 4.89 6.25
N ASP A 30 -1.28 4.82 5.12
CA ASP A 30 0.16 4.57 5.11
C ASP A 30 0.97 5.70 5.76
N TRP A 31 0.59 6.96 5.51
CA TRP A 31 1.23 8.12 6.14
C TRP A 31 0.97 8.16 7.65
N PHE A 32 -0.26 7.90 8.08
CA PHE A 32 -0.57 7.78 9.51
C PHE A 32 0.20 6.64 10.16
N ASN A 33 0.24 5.47 9.51
CA ASN A 33 1.00 4.32 9.99
C ASN A 33 2.50 4.62 10.09
N LEU A 34 3.08 5.37 9.14
CA LEU A 34 4.48 5.79 9.20
C LEU A 34 4.74 6.64 10.45
N ILE A 35 3.96 7.69 10.65
CA ILE A 35 4.12 8.61 11.79
C ILE A 35 3.94 7.85 13.11
N ALA A 36 2.91 7.01 13.20
CA ALA A 36 2.63 6.20 14.38
C ALA A 36 3.78 5.21 14.66
N SER A 37 4.23 4.46 13.66
CA SER A 37 5.29 3.45 13.81
C SER A 37 6.64 4.08 14.16
N ALA A 38 7.00 5.19 13.50
CA ALA A 38 8.24 5.91 13.79
C ALA A 38 8.22 6.51 15.20
N THR A 39 7.08 7.05 15.63
CA THR A 39 6.92 7.57 17.00
C THR A 39 6.97 6.44 18.03
N LEU A 40 6.29 5.32 17.77
CA LEU A 40 6.24 4.18 18.66
C LEU A 40 7.62 3.56 18.86
N ILE A 41 8.35 3.28 17.76
CA ILE A 41 9.68 2.68 17.86
C ILE A 41 10.67 3.62 18.55
N ALA A 42 10.58 4.93 18.30
CA ALA A 42 11.40 5.94 18.97
C ALA A 42 11.11 5.98 20.48
N ARG A 43 9.82 5.94 20.88
CA ARG A 43 9.41 5.93 22.29
C ARG A 43 9.85 4.66 23.03
N LEU A 44 9.76 3.50 22.38
CA LEU A 44 10.08 2.21 23.02
C LEU A 44 11.59 1.96 23.11
N THR A 45 12.37 2.39 22.11
CA THR A 45 13.81 2.06 22.02
C THR A 45 14.73 3.22 22.38
N GLY A 46 14.27 4.48 22.25
CA GLY A 46 15.12 5.67 22.34
C GLY A 46 16.22 5.75 21.26
N SER A 47 16.19 4.88 20.24
CA SER A 47 17.28 4.70 19.28
C SER A 47 16.94 5.23 17.89
N GLY A 48 17.73 6.20 17.41
CA GLY A 48 17.63 6.68 16.03
C GLY A 48 17.95 5.60 14.99
N ALA A 49 18.82 4.64 15.34
CA ALA A 49 19.14 3.51 14.46
C ALA A 49 17.94 2.58 14.26
N ALA A 50 17.13 2.35 15.31
CA ALA A 50 15.91 1.56 15.21
C ALA A 50 14.89 2.21 14.27
N VAL A 51 14.70 3.53 14.40
CA VAL A 51 13.87 4.33 13.46
C VAL A 51 14.43 4.24 12.04
N GLY A 52 15.76 4.34 11.86
CA GLY A 52 16.41 4.18 10.56
C GLY A 52 16.10 2.82 9.91
N GLY A 53 16.18 1.73 10.69
CA GLY A 53 15.81 0.39 10.24
C GLY A 53 14.37 0.29 9.76
N LEU A 54 13.43 1.01 10.40
CA LEU A 54 12.04 1.08 9.96
C LEU A 54 11.93 1.67 8.56
N PHE A 55 12.62 2.79 8.30
CA PHE A 55 12.62 3.42 6.97
C PHE A 55 13.24 2.52 5.90
N VAL A 56 14.37 1.87 6.21
CA VAL A 56 14.98 0.92 5.27
C VAL A 56 13.99 -0.17 4.90
N LEU A 57 13.33 -0.77 5.89
CA LEU A 57 12.37 -1.84 5.66
C LEU A 57 11.17 -1.37 4.83
N ARG A 58 10.69 -0.14 5.07
CA ARG A 58 9.61 0.46 4.29
C ARG A 58 9.97 0.68 2.82
N MET A 59 11.24 0.83 2.48
CA MET A 59 11.67 0.94 1.08
C MET A 59 11.95 -0.43 0.46
N VAL A 60 12.67 -1.30 1.19
CA VAL A 60 13.15 -2.58 0.67
C VAL A 60 12.04 -3.61 0.53
N ALA A 61 11.14 -3.73 1.50
CA ALA A 61 10.08 -4.74 1.47
C ALA A 61 9.14 -4.62 0.25
N PRO A 62 8.52 -3.45 -0.05
CA PRO A 62 7.70 -3.32 -1.25
C PRO A 62 8.51 -3.50 -2.52
N PHE A 63 9.76 -3.02 -2.55
CA PHE A 63 10.64 -3.17 -3.72
C PHE A 63 10.86 -4.64 -4.06
N LEU A 64 11.22 -5.49 -3.09
CA LEU A 64 11.45 -6.91 -3.32
C LEU A 64 10.20 -7.63 -3.83
N VAL A 65 9.03 -7.32 -3.27
CA VAL A 65 7.77 -7.91 -3.73
C VAL A 65 7.40 -7.40 -5.13
N SER A 66 7.65 -6.12 -5.42
CA SER A 66 7.33 -5.53 -6.73
C SER A 66 8.07 -6.19 -7.90
N LEU A 67 9.27 -6.75 -7.67
CA LEU A 67 10.02 -7.49 -8.69
C LEU A 67 9.28 -8.75 -9.17
N LEU A 68 8.52 -9.40 -8.29
CA LEU A 68 7.71 -10.58 -8.61
C LEU A 68 6.26 -10.21 -8.96
N ALA A 69 5.84 -9.00 -8.59
CA ALA A 69 4.47 -8.54 -8.73
C ALA A 69 3.99 -8.48 -10.19
N GLY A 70 4.89 -8.22 -11.15
CA GLY A 70 4.54 -8.26 -12.58
C GLY A 70 4.02 -9.62 -13.02
N VAL A 71 4.72 -10.70 -12.66
CA VAL A 71 4.30 -12.07 -12.97
C VAL A 71 2.96 -12.41 -12.31
N VAL A 72 2.72 -11.90 -11.10
CA VAL A 72 1.45 -12.08 -10.39
C VAL A 72 0.32 -11.30 -11.08
N ALA A 73 0.56 -10.06 -11.49
CA ALA A 73 -0.41 -9.22 -12.19
C ALA A 73 -0.81 -9.76 -13.58
N ASP A 74 0.10 -10.49 -14.23
CA ASP A 74 -0.17 -11.14 -15.51
C ASP A 74 -0.99 -12.42 -15.35
N ARG A 75 -0.80 -13.16 -14.25
CA ARG A 75 -1.46 -14.47 -14.02
C ARG A 75 -2.80 -14.39 -13.32
N TYR A 76 -3.03 -13.35 -12.50
CA TYR A 76 -4.23 -13.23 -11.67
C TYR A 76 -5.07 -12.02 -12.04
N ASN A 77 -6.33 -12.03 -11.63
CA ASN A 77 -7.22 -10.91 -11.85
C ASN A 77 -6.76 -9.67 -11.05
N ARG A 78 -6.36 -8.62 -11.76
CA ARG A 78 -5.82 -7.37 -11.18
C ARG A 78 -6.75 -6.72 -10.16
N LYS A 79 -8.06 -6.74 -10.39
CA LYS A 79 -9.06 -6.24 -9.43
C LYS A 79 -9.01 -7.03 -8.13
N GLN A 80 -8.90 -8.35 -8.22
CA GLN A 80 -8.78 -9.19 -7.02
C GLN A 80 -7.45 -8.94 -6.29
N ILE A 81 -6.35 -8.75 -7.01
CA ILE A 81 -5.05 -8.41 -6.40
C ILE A 81 -5.18 -7.13 -5.57
N LEU A 82 -5.78 -6.07 -6.12
CA LEU A 82 -5.96 -4.80 -5.41
C LEU A 82 -6.81 -4.97 -4.14
N ILE A 83 -7.97 -5.62 -4.25
CA ILE A 83 -8.88 -5.84 -3.12
C ILE A 83 -8.21 -6.68 -2.02
N TRP A 84 -7.62 -7.81 -2.38
CA TRP A 84 -6.98 -8.70 -1.41
C TRP A 84 -5.75 -8.07 -0.78
N SER A 85 -4.97 -7.29 -1.53
CA SER A 85 -3.81 -6.59 -0.98
C SER A 85 -4.23 -5.61 0.12
N ASP A 86 -5.26 -4.80 -0.11
CA ASP A 86 -5.72 -3.84 0.90
C ASP A 86 -6.40 -4.52 2.09
N LEU A 87 -7.17 -5.59 1.87
CA LEU A 87 -7.75 -6.38 2.97
C LEU A 87 -6.66 -7.01 3.86
N LEU A 88 -5.67 -7.66 3.25
CA LEU A 88 -4.56 -8.28 3.98
C LEU A 88 -3.74 -7.24 4.74
N ARG A 89 -3.47 -6.08 4.12
CA ARG A 89 -2.80 -4.96 4.79
C ARG A 89 -3.60 -4.45 5.99
N GLY A 90 -4.92 -4.31 5.84
CA GLY A 90 -5.81 -3.95 6.93
C GLY A 90 -5.70 -4.91 8.12
N VAL A 91 -5.69 -6.22 7.85
CA VAL A 91 -5.49 -7.26 8.88
C VAL A 91 -4.10 -7.15 9.53
N VAL A 92 -3.04 -6.95 8.74
CA VAL A 92 -1.67 -6.78 9.26
C VAL A 92 -1.56 -5.55 10.17
N VAL A 93 -2.22 -4.45 9.81
CA VAL A 93 -2.20 -3.22 10.62
C VAL A 93 -2.82 -3.43 12.01
N LEU A 94 -3.82 -4.31 12.15
CA LEU A 94 -4.36 -4.68 13.47
C LEU A 94 -3.31 -5.35 14.37
N GLY A 95 -2.29 -5.98 13.79
CA GLY A 95 -1.17 -6.56 14.54
C GLY A 95 -0.38 -5.53 15.35
N PHE A 96 -0.36 -4.26 14.94
CA PHE A 96 0.41 -3.21 15.64
C PHE A 96 -0.13 -2.95 17.06
N PHE A 97 -1.39 -3.31 17.37
CA PHE A 97 -1.95 -3.19 18.72
C PHE A 97 -1.27 -4.08 19.77
N PHE A 98 -0.52 -5.10 19.32
CA PHE A 98 0.25 -5.99 20.19
C PHE A 98 1.65 -5.48 20.51
N VAL A 99 2.12 -4.40 19.86
CA VAL A 99 3.44 -3.82 20.13
C VAL A 99 3.31 -2.83 21.28
N ARG A 100 3.72 -3.24 22.48
CA ARG A 100 3.56 -2.42 23.70
C ARG A 100 4.87 -2.10 24.39
N GLU A 101 5.86 -2.97 24.26
CA GLU A 101 7.12 -2.85 24.96
C GLU A 101 8.32 -2.90 24.00
N ALA A 102 9.51 -2.54 24.48
CA ALA A 102 10.72 -2.55 23.68
C ALA A 102 11.07 -3.95 23.13
N ASN A 103 10.69 -5.01 23.86
CA ASN A 103 10.88 -6.40 23.43
C ASN A 103 9.97 -6.78 22.25
N ASP A 104 8.92 -6.02 21.95
CA ASP A 104 8.00 -6.28 20.83
C ASP A 104 8.42 -5.59 19.54
N VAL A 105 9.53 -4.85 19.54
CA VAL A 105 9.96 -4.05 18.38
C VAL A 105 10.26 -4.91 17.15
N TRP A 106 10.67 -6.17 17.33
CA TRP A 106 10.81 -7.12 16.23
C TRP A 106 9.47 -7.36 15.51
N LEU A 107 8.35 -7.41 16.26
CA LEU A 107 7.01 -7.59 15.70
C LEU A 107 6.62 -6.37 14.86
N LEU A 108 6.94 -5.16 15.31
CA LEU A 108 6.75 -3.93 14.52
C LEU A 108 7.47 -4.02 13.17
N TYR A 109 8.72 -4.50 13.14
CA TYR A 109 9.45 -4.70 11.89
C TYR A 109 8.78 -5.73 10.99
N VAL A 110 8.42 -6.90 11.53
CA VAL A 110 7.74 -7.96 10.74
C VAL A 110 6.43 -7.45 10.15
N LEU A 111 5.60 -6.77 10.95
CA LEU A 111 4.32 -6.22 10.48
C LEU A 111 4.53 -5.14 9.42
N THR A 112 5.54 -4.28 9.58
CA THR A 112 5.90 -3.28 8.57
C THR A 112 6.33 -3.93 7.26
N ALA A 113 7.19 -4.96 7.34
CA ALA A 113 7.65 -5.69 6.15
C ALA A 113 6.49 -6.34 5.41
N LEU A 114 5.56 -6.96 6.15
CA LEU A 114 4.36 -7.58 5.58
C LEU A 114 3.43 -6.53 4.97
N GLN A 115 3.10 -5.48 5.70
CA GLN A 115 2.19 -4.42 5.23
C GLN A 115 2.71 -3.79 3.94
N LEU A 116 3.99 -3.39 3.91
CA LEU A 116 4.53 -2.71 2.74
C LEU A 116 4.91 -3.69 1.64
N GLY A 117 5.37 -4.89 1.99
CA GLY A 117 5.58 -5.97 1.02
C GLY A 117 4.32 -6.28 0.23
N ILE A 118 3.18 -6.49 0.90
CA ILE A 118 1.88 -6.68 0.24
C ILE A 118 1.51 -5.45 -0.61
N GLY A 119 1.76 -4.24 -0.10
CA GLY A 119 1.58 -3.00 -0.85
C GLY A 119 2.39 -2.93 -2.16
N GLY A 120 3.51 -3.65 -2.25
CA GLY A 120 4.33 -3.77 -3.47
C GLY A 120 3.59 -4.39 -4.66
N LEU A 121 2.50 -5.13 -4.43
CA LEU A 121 1.65 -5.68 -5.50
C LEU A 121 0.71 -4.63 -6.12
N PHE A 122 0.45 -3.53 -5.41
CA PHE A 122 -0.60 -2.58 -5.74
C PHE A 122 -0.28 -1.77 -7.01
N PHE A 123 0.93 -1.20 -7.08
CA PHE A 123 1.34 -0.33 -8.20
C PHE A 123 1.29 -1.02 -9.58
N PRO A 124 1.88 -2.22 -9.78
CA PRO A 124 1.80 -2.90 -11.08
C PRO A 124 0.38 -3.37 -11.41
N ALA A 125 -0.38 -3.89 -10.43
CA ALA A 125 -1.78 -4.27 -10.65
C ALA A 125 -2.66 -3.07 -11.04
N ARG A 126 -2.42 -1.90 -10.43
CA ARG A 126 -3.13 -0.65 -10.74
C ARG A 126 -2.79 -0.13 -12.13
N ASN A 127 -1.51 -0.07 -12.49
CA ASN A 127 -1.12 0.40 -13.83
C ASN A 127 -1.65 -0.52 -14.93
N ALA A 128 -1.77 -1.82 -14.66
CA ALA A 128 -2.37 -2.77 -15.59
C ALA A 128 -3.90 -2.66 -15.70
N ILE A 129 -4.61 -2.27 -14.64
CA ILE A 129 -6.08 -2.15 -14.66
C ILE A 129 -6.56 -0.78 -15.17
N LEU A 130 -5.73 0.26 -15.11
CA LEU A 130 -6.12 1.61 -15.56
C LEU A 130 -6.60 1.63 -17.03
N PRO A 131 -5.88 1.03 -17.99
CA PRO A 131 -6.32 0.97 -19.39
C PRO A 131 -7.59 0.14 -19.59
N ASP A 132 -7.83 -0.89 -18.75
CA ASP A 132 -9.05 -1.70 -18.80
C ASP A 132 -10.29 -0.92 -18.31
N LEU A 133 -10.08 0.17 -17.57
CA LEU A 133 -11.13 0.95 -16.91
C LEU A 133 -11.44 2.26 -17.63
N VAL A 134 -10.49 2.78 -18.40
CA VAL A 134 -10.61 4.00 -19.18
C VAL A 134 -10.82 3.59 -20.63
N ARG A 135 -11.89 4.07 -21.29
CA ARG A 135 -12.16 3.70 -22.70
C ARG A 135 -11.01 4.19 -23.59
N GLU A 136 -10.75 3.54 -24.72
CA GLU A 136 -9.74 3.98 -25.72
C GLU A 136 -9.92 5.45 -26.14
N GLU A 137 -11.14 5.97 -26.02
CA GLU A 137 -11.56 7.34 -26.32
C GLU A 137 -11.15 8.37 -25.25
N GLU A 138 -10.73 7.90 -24.06
CA GLU A 138 -10.42 8.70 -22.85
C GLU A 138 -8.92 8.64 -22.47
N LEU A 139 -8.08 8.01 -23.30
CA LEU A 139 -6.61 8.00 -23.22
C LEU A 139 -6.00 9.19 -24.00
#